data_AF-A0A3B8JBS9-F1
#
_entry.id   AF-A0A3B8JBS9-F1
#
_cell.length_a   1.000
_cell.length_b   1.000
_cell.length_c   1.000
_cell.angle_alpha   90.00
_cell.angle_beta   90.00
_cell.angle_gamma   90.00
#
_symmetry.space_group_name_H-M   'P 1'
#
loop_
_entity.id
_entity.type
_entity.pdbx_description
1 polymer ?
#
loop_
_entity_poly.entity_id
_entity_poly.type
_entity_poly.pdbx_seq_one_letter_code
_entity_poly.pdbx_strand_id
1 'polypeptide(L)' 'MSRAEHERITRKNLVYSLVTGLLIGAIAGSPLGWFAHQIYYQQRAGQVLLCRQKHIGQPEAELKALCGSAY' A
#
# COMPACT_ATOMS: atom_id res chain seq x y z
N MET A 1 -33.67 -33.11 -15.19
CA MET A 1 -32.58 -32.14 -14.94
C MET A 1 -31.41 -32.51 -15.85
N SER A 2 -31.00 -31.64 -16.77
CA SER A 2 -30.07 -31.99 -17.86
C SER A 2 -28.61 -31.99 -17.38
N ARG A 3 -27.79 -32.94 -17.85
CA ARG A 3 -26.35 -33.05 -17.55
C ARG A 3 -25.58 -31.75 -17.86
N ALA A 4 -26.06 -30.98 -18.85
CA ALA A 4 -25.49 -29.69 -19.25
C ALA A 4 -25.75 -28.55 -18.24
N GLU A 5 -26.83 -28.61 -17.45
CA GLU A 5 -27.10 -27.61 -16.40
C GLU A 5 -26.14 -27.80 -15.21
N HIS A 6 -25.84 -29.04 -14.85
CA HIS A 6 -24.95 -29.38 -13.74
C HIS A 6 -23.52 -28.87 -13.99
N GLU A 7 -22.97 -29.08 -15.19
CA GLU A 7 -21.67 -28.54 -15.61
C GLU A 7 -21.61 -27.00 -15.54
N ARG A 8 -22.68 -26.32 -15.96
CA ARG A 8 -22.76 -24.85 -15.93
C ARG A 8 -22.79 -24.31 -14.50
N ILE A 9 -23.48 -24.99 -13.58
CA ILE A 9 -23.56 -24.62 -12.17
C ILE A 9 -22.20 -24.82 -11.49
N THR A 10 -21.53 -25.94 -11.74
CA THR A 10 -20.21 -26.24 -11.14
C THR A 10 -19.13 -25.25 -11.60
N ARG A 11 -19.09 -24.85 -12.88
CA ARG A 11 -18.16 -23.81 -13.35
C ARG A 11 -18.42 -22.44 -12.72
N LYS A 12 -19.69 -22.05 -12.58
CA LYS A 12 -20.06 -20.78 -11.93
C LYS A 12 -19.64 -20.75 -10.46
N ASN A 13 -19.84 -21.84 -9.74
CA ASN A 13 -19.42 -21.96 -8.34
C ASN A 13 -17.89 -21.92 -8.19
N LEU A 14 -17.15 -22.52 -9.12
CA LEU A 14 -15.68 -22.47 -9.11
C LEU A 14 -15.17 -21.04 -9.32
N VAL A 15 -15.72 -20.33 -10.32
CA VAL A 15 -15.36 -18.93 -10.57
C VAL A 15 -15.74 -18.05 -9.39
N TYR A 16 -16.92 -18.26 -8.80
CA TYR A 16 -17.36 -17.49 -7.64
C TYR A 16 -16.43 -17.69 -6.45
N SER A 17 -16.07 -18.94 -6.13
CA SER A 17 -15.13 -19.28 -5.05
C SER A 17 -13.74 -18.68 -5.24
N LEU A 18 -13.23 -18.68 -6.48
CA LEU A 18 -11.94 -18.07 -6.80
C LEU A 18 -11.98 -16.55 -6.60
N VAL A 19 -13.06 -15.90 -7.04
CA VAL A 19 -13.24 -14.44 -6.92
C VAL A 19 -13.40 -14.04 -5.45
N THR A 20 -14.19 -14.77 -4.65
CA THR A 20 -14.29 -14.48 -3.21
C THR A 20 -12.97 -14.71 -2.48
N GLY A 21 -12.23 -15.78 -2.80
CA GLY A 21 -10.90 -16.02 -2.24
C GLY A 21 -9.93 -14.87 -2.56
N LEU A 22 -9.94 -14.36 -3.79
CA LEU A 22 -9.10 -13.26 -4.23
C LEU A 22 -9.48 -11.93 -3.56
N LEU A 23 -10.78 -11.65 -3.41
CA LEU A 23 -11.26 -10.46 -2.70
C LEU A 23 -10.87 -10.47 -1.23
N ILE A 24 -11.03 -11.61 -0.55
CA ILE A 24 -10.63 -11.75 0.86
C ILE A 24 -9.11 -11.60 0.99
N GLY A 25 -8.33 -12.24 0.11
CA GLY A 25 -6.88 -12.09 0.07
C GLY A 25 -6.43 -10.65 -0.17
N ALA A 26 -7.09 -9.93 -1.07
CA ALA A 26 -6.80 -8.53 -1.34
C ALA A 26 -7.16 -7.62 -0.16
N ILE A 27 -8.30 -7.83 0.49
CA ILE A 27 -8.73 -7.04 1.66
C ILE A 27 -7.83 -7.30 2.87
N ALA A 28 -7.36 -8.54 3.06
CA ALA A 28 -6.42 -8.86 4.13
C ALA A 28 -4.98 -8.38 3.83
N GLY A 29 -4.56 -8.43 2.56
CA GLY A 29 -3.21 -8.07 2.13
C GLY A 29 -2.99 -6.56 1.91
N SER A 30 -4.01 -5.82 1.45
CA SER A 30 -3.89 -4.38 1.16
C SER A 30 -3.54 -3.51 2.37
N PRO A 31 -4.11 -3.74 3.58
CA PRO A 31 -3.76 -2.98 4.77
C PRO A 31 -2.28 -3.11 5.12
N LEU A 32 -1.68 -4.29 4.91
CA LEU A 32 -0.26 -4.53 5.18
C LEU A 32 0.64 -3.71 4.25
N GLY A 33 0.31 -3.67 2.95
CA GLY A 33 1.03 -2.85 1.97
C GLY A 33 0.91 -1.34 2.27
N TRP A 34 -0.29 -0.88 2.64
CA TRP A 34 -0.53 0.51 3.02
C TRP A 34 0.24 0.91 4.29
N PHE A 35 0.20 0.07 5.33
CA PHE A 35 0.94 0.33 6.57
C PHE A 35 2.45 0.43 6.35
N ALA A 36 3.02 -0.49 5.57
CA ALA A 36 4.45 -0.45 5.24
C ALA A 36 4.81 0.85 4.51
N HIS A 37 3.99 1.28 3.55
CA HIS A 37 4.19 2.53 2.83
C HIS A 37 4.09 3.74 3.75
N GLN A 38 3.08 3.78 4.63
CA GLN A 38 2.88 4.86 5.58
C GLN A 38 4.04 4.99 6.56
N ILE A 39 4.54 3.87 7.10
CA ILE A 39 5.69 3.86 8.01
C ILE A 39 6.93 4.37 7.29
N TYR A 40 7.19 3.91 6.06
CA TYR A 40 8.34 4.38 5.28
C TYR A 40 8.27 5.90 5.04
N TYR A 41 7.10 6.42 4.65
CA TYR A 41 6.89 7.85 4.46
C TYR A 41 7.09 8.64 5.75
N GLN A 42 6.55 8.16 6.88
CA GLN A 42 6.70 8.81 8.18
C GLN A 42 8.15 8.81 8.66
N GLN A 43 8.89 7.71 8.46
CA GLN A 43 10.31 7.66 8.81
C GLN A 43 11.13 8.66 7.99
N ARG A 44 10.88 8.74 6.67
CA ARG A 44 11.56 9.70 5.79
C ARG A 44 11.23 11.14 6.18
N ALA A 45 9.95 11.44 6.39
CA ALA A 45 9.51 12.76 6.84
C ALA A 45 10.14 13.14 8.18
N GLY A 46 10.21 12.20 9.13
CA GLY A 46 10.85 12.39 10.43
C GLY A 46 12.34 12.71 10.31
N GLN A 47 13.08 12.00 9.45
CA GLN A 47 14.50 12.27 9.22
C GLN A 47 14.75 13.67 8.63
N VAL A 48 13.93 14.07 7.65
CA VAL A 48 14.01 15.41 7.04
C VAL A 48 13.71 16.49 8.09
N LEU A 49 12.68 16.30 8.92
CA LEU A 49 12.30 17.24 9.98
C LEU A 49 13.39 17.36 11.06
N LEU A 50 13.98 16.26 11.50
CA LEU A 50 15.08 16.26 12.47
C LEU A 50 16.32 16.97 11.94
N CYS A 51 16.66 16.74 10.67
CA CYS A 51 17.78 17.42 10.02
C CYS A 51 17.49 18.93 9.88
N ARG A 52 16.27 19.31 9.50
CA ARG A 52 15.83 20.70 9.42
C ARG A 52 15.86 21.40 10.78
N GLN A 53 15.56 20.68 11.87
CA GLN A 53 15.71 21.17 13.24
C GLN A 53 17.17 21.41 13.64
N LYS A 54 18.10 20.55 13.22
CA LYS A 54 19.55 20.73 13.49
C LYS A 54 20.17 21.88 12.70
N HIS A 55 19.60 22.21 11.54
CA HIS A 55 20.09 23.26 10.63
C HIS A 55 19.17 24.49 10.59
N ILE A 56 18.49 24.79 11.72
CA ILE A 56 17.67 26.00 11.86
C ILE A 56 18.54 27.24 11.60
N GLY A 57 18.13 28.07 10.64
CA GLY A 57 18.82 29.30 10.25
C GLY A 57 19.48 29.26 8.87
N GLN A 58 19.56 28.09 8.22
CA GLN A 58 20.03 28.00 6.84
C GLN A 58 18.90 28.25 5.81
N PRO A 59 19.23 28.76 4.61
CA PRO A 59 18.26 29.01 3.56
C PRO A 59 17.60 27.69 3.09
N GLU A 60 16.32 27.75 2.72
CA GLU A 60 15.53 26.55 2.38
C GLU A 60 16.11 25.73 1.22
N ALA A 61 16.84 26.38 0.31
CA ALA A 61 17.54 25.74 -0.81
C ALA A 61 18.69 24.83 -0.32
N GLU A 62 19.48 25.26 0.67
CA GLU A 62 20.52 24.41 1.27
C GLU A 62 19.89 23.31 2.11
N LEU A 63 18.84 23.61 2.88
CA LEU A 63 18.16 22.58 3.66
C LEU A 63 17.60 21.45 2.79
N LYS A 64 17.05 21.78 1.62
CA LYS A 64 16.53 20.77 0.69
C LYS A 64 17.66 19.95 0.07
N ALA A 65 18.85 20.54 -0.12
CA ALA A 65 20.03 19.83 -0.61
C ALA A 65 20.66 18.92 0.46
N LEU A 66 20.74 19.37 1.72
CA LEU A 66 21.33 18.60 2.82
C LEU A 66 20.37 17.55 3.39
N CYS A 67 19.15 17.98 3.75
CA CYS A 67 18.19 17.13 4.45
C CYS A 67 17.24 16.41 3.49
N GLY A 68 17.26 16.76 2.19
CA GLY A 68 16.34 16.23 1.20
C GLY A 68 14.94 16.85 1.28
N SER A 69 14.08 16.42 0.37
CA SER A 69 12.65 16.77 0.37
C SER A 69 11.86 15.68 1.07
N ALA A 70 10.92 16.06 1.93
CA ALA A 70 9.93 15.13 2.48
C ALA A 70 8.92 14.62 1.43
N TYR A 71 8.97 15.19 0.22
CA TYR A 71 8.06 14.93 -0.89
C TYR A 71 8.84 14.81 -2.21
#